data_AF-A0ABD7QJP9-F1
#
_entry.id   AF-A0ABD7QJP9-F1
#
_cell.length_a   1.000
_cell.length_b   1.000
_cell.length_c   1.000
_cell.angle_alpha   90.00
_cell.angle_beta   90.00
_cell.angle_gamma   90.00
#
_symmetry.space_group_name_H-M   'P 1'
#
loop_
_entity.id
_entity.type
_entity.pdbx_description
1 polymer ?
#
loop_
_entity_poly.entity_id
_entity_poly.type
_entity_poly.pdbx_seq_one_letter_code
_entity_poly.pdbx_strand_id
1 'polypeptide(L)'
;MKKILMIAITGLLLGGCSAKYNTAEVTKSTELLLKNKMVVIAQPANGVYETKTYNGSGAATALAVRSAFSRYTDDVSVVPECATLGCLKDKRPLSEGYYVVPQILHWEDRATEWSGIPDKIEVKITVYHSVTDRVVASSILSGKSKWATFGGDHPQDLLPQPINSYVAGLY
;
A
#
# COMPACT_ATOMS: atom_id res chain seq x y z
N MET A 1 -17.49 50.34 8.42
CA MET A 1 -16.52 49.90 7.39
C MET A 1 -15.39 49.02 7.95
N LYS A 2 -14.89 49.22 9.18
CA LYS A 2 -13.84 48.37 9.80
C LYS A 2 -14.22 46.90 10.11
N LYS A 3 -15.50 46.56 10.27
CA LYS A 3 -15.94 45.19 10.63
C LYS A 3 -16.01 44.20 9.46
N ILE A 4 -16.10 44.70 8.22
CA ILE A 4 -16.18 43.84 7.02
C ILE A 4 -14.79 43.34 6.61
N LEU A 5 -13.73 44.08 6.95
CA LEU A 5 -12.34 43.70 6.64
C LEU A 5 -11.83 42.50 7.48
N MET A 6 -12.42 42.23 8.65
CA MET A 6 -12.02 41.10 9.50
C MET A 6 -12.58 39.75 9.04
N ILE A 7 -13.65 39.73 8.24
CA ILE A 7 -14.25 38.47 7.77
C ILE A 7 -13.49 37.93 6.53
N ALA A 8 -12.90 38.81 5.72
CA ALA A 8 -12.19 38.42 4.50
C ALA A 8 -10.83 37.73 4.76
N ILE A 9 -10.21 37.93 5.92
CA ILE A 9 -8.90 37.34 6.26
C ILE A 9 -9.04 35.91 6.83
N THR A 10 -10.23 35.53 7.30
CA THR A 10 -10.45 34.22 7.93
C THR A 10 -10.75 33.09 6.92
N GLY A 11 -10.99 33.42 5.65
CA GLY A 11 -11.40 32.46 4.62
C GLY A 11 -10.27 31.74 3.87
N LEU A 12 -8.99 32.14 4.02
CA LEU A 12 -7.91 31.69 3.13
C LEU A 12 -6.98 30.57 3.67
N LEU A 13 -7.23 30.02 4.87
CA LEU A 13 -6.27 29.10 5.52
C LEU A 13 -6.64 27.61 5.52
N LEU A 14 -7.67 27.17 4.78
CA LEU A 14 -8.08 25.75 4.76
C LEU A 14 -7.46 24.90 3.63
N GLY A 15 -6.45 25.42 2.93
CA GLY A 15 -5.68 24.66 1.94
C GLY A 15 -4.64 23.74 2.57
N GLY A 16 -5.07 22.71 3.30
CA GLY A 16 -4.15 21.69 3.82
C GLY A 16 -3.46 20.93 2.69
N CYS A 17 -2.14 21.00 2.59
CA CYS A 17 -1.37 20.16 1.67
C CYS A 17 -1.62 18.68 2.03
N SER A 18 -2.09 17.89 1.07
CA SER A 18 -2.36 16.47 1.25
C SER A 18 -1.20 15.60 0.76
N ALA A 19 -1.06 14.40 1.33
CA ALA A 19 -0.10 13.41 0.87
C ALA A 19 -0.43 13.07 -0.58
N LYS A 20 0.60 12.84 -1.40
CA LYS A 20 0.43 12.56 -2.82
C LYS A 20 0.57 11.07 -3.05
N TYR A 21 -0.41 10.51 -3.74
CA TYR A 21 -0.44 9.09 -4.10
C TYR A 21 -0.50 8.96 -5.62
N ASN A 22 0.18 7.95 -6.13
CA ASN A 22 0.13 7.60 -7.55
C ASN A 22 0.09 6.08 -7.69
N THR A 23 -0.73 5.61 -8.62
CA THR A 23 -0.87 4.21 -8.99
C THR A 23 -0.54 4.06 -10.46
N ALA A 24 0.49 3.26 -10.75
CA ALA A 24 0.88 2.90 -12.11
C ALA A 24 0.49 1.44 -12.37
N GLU A 25 -0.43 1.21 -13.30
CA GLU A 25 -0.79 -0.15 -13.72
C GLU A 25 0.36 -0.79 -14.50
N VAL A 26 0.82 -1.95 -14.03
CA VAL A 26 1.81 -2.80 -14.74
C VAL A 26 1.09 -3.81 -15.61
N THR A 27 -0.02 -4.36 -15.11
CA THR A 27 -0.90 -5.26 -15.82
C THR A 27 -2.33 -4.88 -15.46
N LYS A 28 -3.08 -4.41 -16.46
CA LYS A 28 -4.49 -4.05 -16.32
C LYS A 28 -5.27 -5.25 -15.80
N SER A 29 -6.26 -5.00 -14.93
CA SER A 29 -7.10 -6.07 -14.42
C SER A 29 -7.80 -6.79 -15.57
N THR A 30 -7.63 -8.11 -15.62
CA THR A 30 -8.26 -8.96 -16.64
C THR A 30 -9.67 -9.37 -16.24
N GLU A 31 -10.02 -9.25 -14.95
CA GLU A 31 -11.32 -9.55 -14.37
C GLU A 31 -11.51 -8.84 -13.02
N LEU A 32 -12.72 -8.86 -12.49
CA LEU A 32 -12.99 -8.48 -11.09
C LEU A 32 -12.81 -9.71 -10.19
N LEU A 33 -12.30 -9.48 -8.98
CA LEU A 33 -12.18 -10.48 -7.95
C LEU A 33 -13.54 -10.81 -7.35
N LEU A 34 -13.75 -12.08 -7.01
CA LEU A 34 -14.96 -12.52 -6.34
C LEU A 34 -14.84 -12.30 -4.83
N LYS A 35 -15.88 -11.70 -4.24
CA LYS A 35 -16.01 -11.56 -2.77
C LYS A 35 -16.09 -12.92 -2.10
N ASN A 36 -15.76 -12.98 -0.81
CA ASN A 36 -15.79 -14.20 0.01
C ASN A 36 -14.92 -15.36 -0.52
N LYS A 37 -13.94 -15.07 -1.38
CA LYS A 37 -12.90 -16.03 -1.76
C LYS A 37 -11.68 -15.90 -0.86
N MET A 38 -10.97 -17.00 -0.66
CA MET A 38 -9.75 -17.03 0.13
C MET A 38 -8.65 -16.21 -0.55
N VAL A 39 -7.94 -15.41 0.24
CA VAL A 39 -6.81 -14.60 -0.22
C VAL A 39 -5.58 -14.92 0.63
N VAL A 40 -4.51 -15.39 -0.03
CA VAL A 40 -3.24 -15.70 0.64
C VAL A 40 -2.19 -14.70 0.20
N ILE A 41 -1.62 -14.00 1.17
CA ILE A 41 -0.72 -12.87 0.96
C ILE A 41 0.70 -13.24 1.38
N ALA A 42 1.68 -12.98 0.51
CA ALA A 42 3.09 -13.12 0.82
C ALA A 42 3.57 -11.97 1.73
N GLN A 43 4.42 -12.27 2.71
CA GLN A 43 5.18 -11.24 3.41
C GLN A 43 6.46 -10.90 2.62
N PRO A 44 6.59 -9.68 2.08
CA PRO A 44 7.79 -9.28 1.35
C PRO A 44 8.98 -9.16 2.30
N ALA A 45 10.18 -9.19 1.71
CA ALA A 45 11.38 -8.76 2.41
C ALA A 45 11.25 -7.30 2.88
N ASN A 46 12.01 -6.92 3.90
CA ASN A 46 12.07 -5.54 4.36
C ASN A 46 12.64 -4.64 3.25
N GLY A 47 12.11 -3.41 3.17
CA GLY A 47 12.62 -2.36 2.31
C GLY A 47 14.06 -1.99 2.68
N VAL A 48 14.83 -1.63 1.66
CA VAL A 48 16.22 -1.20 1.79
C VAL A 48 16.37 0.10 1.00
N TYR A 49 17.03 1.09 1.62
CA TYR A 49 17.47 2.29 0.92
C TYR A 49 18.93 2.57 1.28
N GLU A 50 19.74 2.75 0.25
CA GLU A 50 21.20 2.83 0.38
C GLU A 50 21.77 1.65 1.20
N THR A 51 22.26 1.92 2.41
CA THR A 51 22.82 0.91 3.32
C THR A 51 21.90 0.57 4.49
N LYS A 52 20.71 1.18 4.56
CA LYS A 52 19.76 1.03 5.66
C LYS A 52 18.67 0.02 5.30
N THR A 53 18.56 -1.03 6.10
CA THR A 53 17.40 -1.93 6.08
C THR A 53 16.33 -1.43 7.06
N TYR A 54 15.10 -1.30 6.59
CA TYR A 54 13.96 -0.89 7.41
C TYR A 54 13.28 -2.11 8.01
N ASN A 55 13.79 -2.56 9.15
CA ASN A 55 13.26 -3.74 9.82
C ASN A 55 11.76 -3.59 10.14
N GLY A 56 10.97 -4.61 9.80
CA GLY A 56 9.53 -4.64 10.02
C GLY A 56 8.69 -4.06 8.87
N SER A 57 9.30 -3.34 7.92
CA SER A 57 8.58 -2.78 6.76
C SER A 57 7.90 -3.84 5.89
N GLY A 58 8.49 -5.04 5.79
CA GLY A 58 7.90 -6.19 5.10
C GLY A 58 6.60 -6.65 5.77
N ALA A 59 6.64 -6.83 7.10
CA ALA A 59 5.48 -7.21 7.89
C ALA A 59 4.38 -6.13 7.87
N ALA A 60 4.77 -4.85 7.96
CA ALA A 60 3.85 -3.72 7.87
C ALA A 60 3.14 -3.67 6.50
N THR A 61 3.89 -3.89 5.41
CA THR A 61 3.34 -3.97 4.05
C THR A 61 2.34 -5.11 3.93
N ALA A 62 2.69 -6.32 4.38
CA ALA A 62 1.80 -7.47 4.34
C ALA A 62 0.51 -7.25 5.15
N LEU A 63 0.62 -6.61 6.32
CA LEU A 63 -0.52 -6.29 7.17
C LEU A 63 -1.45 -5.23 6.53
N ALA A 64 -0.88 -4.21 5.89
CA ALA A 64 -1.65 -3.21 5.17
C ALA A 64 -2.44 -3.83 4.00
N VAL A 65 -1.79 -4.71 3.23
CA VAL A 65 -2.45 -5.48 2.16
C VAL A 65 -3.54 -6.39 2.72
N ARG A 66 -3.25 -7.14 3.80
CA ARG A 66 -4.25 -7.97 4.49
C ARG A 66 -5.49 -7.18 4.87
N SER A 67 -5.28 -6.03 5.51
CA SER A 67 -6.35 -5.17 6.01
C SER A 67 -7.23 -4.62 4.87
N ALA A 68 -6.66 -4.36 3.70
CA ALA A 68 -7.41 -3.94 2.52
C ALA A 68 -8.28 -5.07 1.96
N PHE A 69 -7.75 -6.29 1.83
CA PHE A 69 -8.50 -7.46 1.36
C PHE A 69 -9.58 -7.93 2.35
N SER A 70 -9.34 -7.76 3.66
CA SER A 70 -10.32 -8.10 4.71
C SER A 70 -11.64 -7.32 4.63
N ARG A 71 -11.72 -6.27 3.80
CA ARG A 71 -12.98 -5.55 3.52
C ARG A 71 -13.92 -6.32 2.57
N TYR A 72 -13.42 -7.36 1.90
CA TYR A 72 -14.12 -8.07 0.82
C TYR A 72 -14.24 -9.59 1.05
N THR A 73 -13.51 -10.12 2.03
CA THR A 73 -13.54 -11.53 2.43
C THR A 73 -13.04 -11.65 3.87
N ASP A 74 -13.60 -12.59 4.64
CA ASP A 74 -13.13 -12.91 5.99
C ASP A 74 -11.94 -13.89 5.98
N ASP A 75 -11.70 -14.57 4.85
CA ASP A 75 -10.64 -15.57 4.70
C ASP A 75 -9.40 -14.97 4.05
N VAL A 76 -8.62 -14.23 4.86
CA VAL A 76 -7.37 -13.62 4.45
C VAL A 76 -6.24 -14.07 5.36
N SER A 77 -5.18 -14.63 4.79
CA SER A 77 -4.00 -15.05 5.54
C SER A 77 -2.71 -14.43 5.00
N VAL A 78 -1.75 -14.20 5.90
CA VAL A 78 -0.40 -13.77 5.55
C VAL A 78 0.55 -14.92 5.82
N VAL A 79 1.40 -15.23 4.84
CA VAL A 79 2.46 -16.23 4.98
C VAL A 79 3.77 -15.50 5.26
N PRO A 80 4.32 -15.59 6.49
CA PRO A 80 5.58 -14.97 6.82
C PRO A 80 6.73 -15.65 6.06
N GLU A 81 7.83 -14.89 5.88
CA GLU A 81 9.06 -15.37 5.24
C GLU A 81 8.77 -16.02 3.88
N CYS A 82 8.02 -15.30 3.04
CA CYS A 82 7.55 -15.82 1.77
C CYS A 82 7.32 -14.66 0.81
N ALA A 83 8.22 -14.49 -0.16
CA ALA A 83 8.21 -13.34 -1.07
C ALA A 83 7.80 -13.67 -2.51
N THR A 84 7.48 -14.94 -2.82
CA THR A 84 7.20 -15.41 -4.18
C THR A 84 5.92 -16.22 -4.25
N LEU A 85 5.31 -16.27 -5.45
CA LEU A 85 4.14 -17.10 -5.71
C LEU A 85 4.41 -18.58 -5.43
N GLY A 86 5.57 -19.10 -5.86
CA GLY A 86 5.95 -20.50 -5.62
C GLY A 86 5.95 -20.84 -4.14
N CYS A 87 6.58 -20.00 -3.32
CA CYS A 87 6.57 -20.18 -1.87
C CYS A 87 5.15 -20.15 -1.27
N LEU A 88 4.26 -19.29 -1.77
CA LEU A 88 2.87 -19.25 -1.31
C LEU A 88 2.14 -20.55 -1.63
N LYS A 89 2.31 -21.06 -2.85
CA LYS A 89 1.69 -22.32 -3.29
C LYS A 89 2.20 -23.51 -2.49
N ASP A 90 3.48 -23.54 -2.17
CA ASP A 90 4.11 -24.61 -1.39
C ASP A 90 3.61 -24.61 0.06
N LYS A 91 3.53 -23.42 0.69
CA LYS A 91 3.13 -23.29 2.10
C LYS A 91 1.62 -23.31 2.32
N ARG A 92 0.83 -22.82 1.36
CA ARG A 92 -0.62 -22.61 1.46
C ARG A 92 -1.29 -22.87 0.11
N PRO A 93 -1.37 -24.13 -0.34
CA PRO A 93 -2.04 -24.47 -1.59
C PRO A 93 -3.53 -24.10 -1.53
N LEU A 94 -4.02 -23.51 -2.62
CA LEU A 94 -5.39 -23.08 -2.82
C LEU A 94 -6.04 -23.88 -3.96
N SER A 95 -7.22 -24.42 -3.72
CA SER A 95 -8.09 -24.96 -4.77
C SER A 95 -8.96 -23.87 -5.43
N GLU A 96 -9.15 -22.75 -4.74
CA GLU A 96 -9.89 -21.58 -5.22
C GLU A 96 -9.44 -20.32 -4.49
N GLY A 97 -9.60 -19.14 -5.11
CA GLY A 97 -9.22 -17.85 -4.54
C GLY A 97 -7.99 -17.25 -5.19
N TYR A 98 -7.25 -16.43 -4.45
CA TYR A 98 -6.20 -15.58 -5.01
C TYR A 98 -4.92 -15.61 -4.17
N TYR A 99 -3.78 -15.60 -4.86
CA TYR A 99 -2.49 -15.31 -4.23
C TYR A 99 -2.12 -13.85 -4.47
N VAL A 100 -1.60 -13.19 -3.45
CA VAL A 100 -1.18 -11.79 -3.54
C VAL A 100 0.28 -11.69 -3.14
N VAL A 101 1.10 -11.18 -4.06
CA VAL A 101 2.54 -11.00 -3.87
C VAL A 101 2.85 -9.52 -3.86
N PRO A 102 2.96 -8.89 -2.69
CA PRO A 102 3.52 -7.55 -2.57
C PRO A 102 5.05 -7.60 -2.66
N GLN A 103 5.64 -6.53 -3.17
CA GLN A 103 7.08 -6.31 -3.22
C GLN A 103 7.37 -4.84 -2.93
N ILE A 104 8.22 -4.57 -1.94
CA ILE A 104 8.71 -3.23 -1.67
C ILE A 104 9.75 -2.89 -2.74
N LEU A 105 9.49 -1.86 -3.55
CA LEU A 105 10.40 -1.35 -4.57
C LEU A 105 11.25 -0.19 -4.03
N HIS A 106 10.68 0.62 -3.15
CA HIS A 106 11.35 1.74 -2.51
C HIS A 106 10.78 1.96 -1.12
N TRP A 107 11.65 2.15 -0.13
CA TRP A 107 11.24 2.49 1.22
C TRP A 107 12.22 3.48 1.80
N GLU A 108 11.78 4.72 1.93
CA GLU A 108 12.67 5.79 2.29
C GLU A 108 12.01 6.69 3.34
N ASP A 109 12.58 6.61 4.53
CA ASP A 109 12.29 7.48 5.66
C ASP A 109 13.40 8.53 5.75
N ARG A 110 13.07 9.79 5.48
CA ARG A 110 14.00 10.92 5.52
C ARG A 110 13.82 11.78 6.77
N ALA A 111 13.14 11.27 7.80
CA ALA A 111 12.78 12.07 8.98
C ALA A 111 12.19 13.42 8.54
N THR A 112 11.10 13.35 7.77
CA THR A 112 10.47 14.48 7.06
C THR A 112 10.30 15.73 7.95
N GLU A 113 10.07 15.53 9.26
CA GLU A 113 9.93 16.60 10.26
C GLU A 113 11.18 17.44 10.50
N TRP A 114 12.37 16.85 10.34
CA TRP A 114 13.66 17.51 10.61
C TRP A 114 14.39 17.93 9.34
N SER A 115 14.28 17.12 8.27
CA SER A 115 14.96 17.38 7.00
C SER A 115 14.13 18.23 6.03
N GLY A 116 12.81 18.26 6.20
CA GLY A 116 11.89 18.87 5.25
C GLY A 116 11.77 18.09 3.92
N ILE A 117 12.35 16.90 3.81
CA ILE A 117 12.28 16.07 2.60
C ILE A 117 11.21 14.99 2.78
N PRO A 118 10.26 14.81 1.85
CA PRO A 118 9.21 13.81 1.97
C PRO A 118 9.73 12.39 2.00
N ASP A 119 9.15 11.58 2.87
CA ASP A 119 9.24 10.13 2.87
C ASP A 119 8.62 9.59 1.59
N LYS A 120 9.17 8.48 1.08
CA LYS A 120 8.73 7.86 -0.17
C LYS A 120 8.58 6.37 0.01
N ILE A 121 7.41 5.86 -0.36
CA ILE A 121 7.17 4.42 -0.50
C ILE A 121 6.80 4.10 -1.94
N GLU A 122 7.29 2.96 -2.42
CA GLU A 122 6.82 2.32 -3.64
C GLU A 122 6.66 0.82 -3.40
N VAL A 123 5.46 0.29 -3.63
CA VAL A 123 5.12 -1.10 -3.45
C VAL A 123 4.46 -1.61 -4.71
N LYS A 124 5.00 -2.67 -5.30
CA LYS A 124 4.33 -3.43 -6.36
C LYS A 124 3.43 -4.47 -5.71
N ILE A 125 2.18 -4.58 -6.17
CA ILE A 125 1.30 -5.67 -5.80
C ILE A 125 0.95 -6.44 -7.07
N THR A 126 1.06 -7.77 -7.01
CA THR A 126 0.62 -8.66 -8.07
C THR A 126 -0.37 -9.67 -7.50
N VAL A 127 -1.53 -9.78 -8.15
CA VAL A 127 -2.60 -10.71 -7.78
C VAL A 127 -2.65 -11.83 -8.82
N TYR A 128 -2.66 -13.07 -8.34
CA TYR A 128 -2.70 -14.27 -9.17
C TYR A 128 -3.97 -15.06 -8.89
N HIS A 129 -4.55 -15.63 -9.95
CA HIS A 129 -5.62 -16.60 -9.81
C HIS A 129 -5.02 -17.94 -9.34
N SER A 130 -5.53 -18.49 -8.24
CA SER A 130 -4.95 -19.68 -7.58
C SER A 130 -4.83 -20.92 -8.47
N VAL A 131 -5.83 -21.15 -9.33
CA VAL A 131 -5.90 -22.36 -10.17
C VAL A 131 -5.06 -22.26 -11.45
N THR A 132 -4.99 -21.09 -12.06
CA THR A 132 -4.39 -20.91 -13.41
C THR A 132 -3.02 -20.24 -13.36
N ASP A 133 -2.58 -19.80 -12.17
CA ASP A 133 -1.36 -19.00 -11.94
C ASP A 133 -1.26 -17.71 -12.78
N ARG A 134 -2.33 -17.33 -13.48
CA ARG A 134 -2.32 -16.12 -14.30
C ARG A 134 -2.33 -14.89 -13.41
N VAL A 135 -1.61 -13.86 -13.85
CA VAL A 135 -1.72 -12.52 -13.25
C VAL A 135 -3.11 -11.97 -13.57
N VAL A 136 -3.91 -11.75 -12.53
CA VAL A 136 -5.22 -11.10 -12.63
C VAL A 136 -5.03 -9.60 -12.78
N ALA A 137 -4.18 -9.02 -11.94
CA ALA A 137 -3.83 -7.61 -11.94
C ALA A 137 -2.43 -7.38 -11.36
N SER A 138 -1.76 -6.31 -11.78
CA SER A 138 -0.55 -5.84 -11.11
C SER A 138 -0.40 -4.33 -11.21
N SER A 139 -0.07 -3.69 -10.09
CA SER A 139 0.14 -2.25 -10.03
C SER A 139 1.30 -1.88 -9.12
N ILE A 140 1.98 -0.79 -9.43
CA ILE A 140 2.94 -0.11 -8.54
C ILE A 140 2.21 1.03 -7.86
N LEU A 141 2.20 0.99 -6.54
CA LEU A 141 1.55 1.95 -5.66
C LEU A 141 2.64 2.80 -5.01
N SER A 142 2.47 4.11 -5.04
CA SER A 142 3.44 5.04 -4.47
C SER A 142 2.76 6.08 -3.60
N GLY A 143 3.45 6.48 -2.53
CA GLY A 143 3.02 7.48 -1.58
C GLY A 143 4.19 8.40 -1.21
N LYS A 144 3.88 9.68 -1.01
CA LYS A 144 4.82 10.68 -0.50
C LYS A 144 4.19 11.45 0.65
N SER A 145 4.92 11.59 1.76
CA SER A 145 4.46 12.32 2.94
C SER A 145 4.28 13.82 2.68
N LYS A 146 3.50 14.47 3.54
CA LYS A 146 3.31 15.92 3.52
C LYS A 146 4.52 16.62 4.14
N TRP A 147 4.76 17.87 3.73
CA TRP A 147 5.66 18.75 4.45
C TRP A 147 4.96 19.25 5.73
N ALA A 148 5.59 19.05 6.89
CA ALA A 148 5.20 19.60 8.20
C ALA A 148 3.84 19.11 8.79
N THR A 149 3.72 17.82 9.09
CA THR A 149 2.84 17.36 10.18
C THR A 149 3.65 17.35 11.48
N PHE A 150 3.25 18.11 12.49
CA PHE A 150 3.81 17.99 13.86
C PHE A 150 3.38 16.60 14.38
N GLY A 151 4.31 15.63 14.38
CA GLY A 151 4.07 14.23 14.72
C GLY A 151 4.44 13.22 13.61
N GLY A 152 4.70 13.70 12.38
CA GLY A 152 5.34 12.96 11.29
C GLY A 152 4.47 11.88 10.63
N ASP A 153 4.21 12.00 9.33
CA ASP A 153 3.76 10.82 8.57
C ASP A 153 4.99 9.92 8.35
N HIS A 154 4.96 8.70 8.87
CA HIS A 154 6.01 7.71 8.58
C HIS A 154 5.68 6.91 7.31
N PRO A 155 6.65 6.21 6.69
CA PRO A 155 6.40 5.41 5.49
C PRO A 155 5.26 4.40 5.64
N GLN A 156 5.07 3.81 6.83
CA GLN A 156 3.96 2.92 7.11
C GLN A 156 2.57 3.59 7.04
N ASP A 157 2.48 4.88 7.33
CA ASP A 157 1.22 5.64 7.32
C ASP A 157 0.77 5.98 5.89
N LEU A 158 1.70 5.91 4.93
CA LEU A 158 1.44 6.12 3.51
C LEU A 158 0.91 4.87 2.81
N LEU A 159 0.99 3.69 3.42
CA LEU A 159 0.54 2.42 2.84
C LEU A 159 -0.99 2.30 2.70
N PRO A 160 -1.81 2.62 3.73
CA PRO A 160 -3.22 2.23 3.72
C PRO A 160 -4.04 2.85 2.60
N GLN A 161 -3.89 4.15 2.33
CA GLN A 161 -4.70 4.83 1.31
C GLN A 161 -4.51 4.24 -0.09
N PRO A 162 -3.30 4.21 -0.69
CA PRO A 162 -3.12 3.73 -2.06
C PRO A 162 -3.44 2.23 -2.18
N ILE A 163 -3.16 1.43 -1.15
CA ILE A 163 -3.48 0.00 -1.13
C ILE A 163 -5.00 -0.21 -1.07
N ASN A 164 -5.73 0.50 -0.19
CA ASN A 164 -7.18 0.40 -0.12
C ASN A 164 -7.84 0.82 -1.44
N SER A 165 -7.40 1.93 -2.05
CA SER A 165 -7.92 2.38 -3.33
C SER A 165 -7.65 1.37 -4.46
N TYR A 166 -6.46 0.79 -4.49
CA TYR A 166 -6.12 -0.25 -5.47
C TYR A 166 -6.98 -1.50 -5.28
N VAL A 167 -7.04 -2.07 -4.07
CA VAL A 167 -7.81 -3.27 -3.79
C VAL A 167 -9.30 -3.04 -4.05
N ALA A 168 -9.83 -1.85 -3.74
CA ALA A 168 -11.20 -1.51 -4.05
C ALA A 168 -11.51 -1.52 -5.55
N GLY A 169 -10.55 -1.16 -6.41
CA GLY A 169 -10.70 -1.24 -7.86
C GLY A 169 -10.59 -2.66 -8.43
N LEU A 170 -10.20 -3.65 -7.63
CA LEU A 170 -10.15 -5.05 -8.04
C LEU A 170 -11.48 -5.79 -7.83
N TYR A 171 -12.41 -5.25 -7.05
CA TYR A 171 -13.72 -5.84 -6.73
C TYR A 171 -14.87 -5.05 -7.36
#